data_AF-A0A016AX09-F1
#
_entry.id   AF-A0A016AX09-F1
#
_cell.length_a   1.000
_cell.length_b   1.000
_cell.length_c   1.000
_cell.angle_alpha   90.00
_cell.angle_beta   90.00
_cell.angle_gamma   90.00
#
_symmetry.space_group_name_H-M   'P 1'
#
loop_
_entity.id
_entity.type
_entity.pdbx_description
1 polymer ?
#
loop_
_entity_poly.entity_id
_entity_poly.type
_entity_poly.pdbx_seq_one_letter_code
_entity_poly.pdbx_strand_id
1 'polypeptide(L)'
;MYKIIFVFLAIMGIATASCAQQKQGANRKQPNNKVLIAYFSATGTTAGAAEKLSKVTGGELYEITPAQPYTNADLNWNNKQSRSSLEMNDPKSRPAIRKSSIDIADYDVIFVGYPIWWNLAPRIINTFIESYHLKNKTIILFATSGSSSITNSMATLKKSYPDLIWKEGKLLNGMNENDIREWISKLDY
;
A
#
# COMPACT_ATOMS: atom_id res chain seq x y z
N MET A 1 45.03 -67.75 51.62
CA MET A 1 44.97 -67.78 50.14
C MET A 1 43.82 -66.88 49.72
N TYR A 2 44.12 -65.62 49.39
CA TYR A 2 43.15 -64.61 48.94
C TYR A 2 43.47 -64.23 47.49
N LYS A 3 42.44 -64.32 46.64
CA LYS A 3 42.39 -63.84 45.25
C LYS A 3 42.31 -62.31 45.23
N ILE A 4 42.69 -61.68 44.10
CA ILE A 4 42.27 -60.38 43.50
C ILE A 4 43.46 -59.88 42.66
N ILE A 5 43.61 -60.25 41.38
CA ILE A 5 43.06 -59.66 40.13
C ILE A 5 43.38 -58.16 39.93
N PHE A 6 44.34 -57.92 39.03
CA PHE A 6 44.66 -56.65 38.33
C PHE A 6 43.55 -56.27 37.35
N VAL A 7 43.08 -55.00 37.29
CA VAL A 7 42.56 -54.36 36.05
C VAL A 7 42.60 -52.80 36.11
N PHE A 8 43.40 -52.22 35.20
CA PHE A 8 43.23 -51.06 34.30
C PHE A 8 42.54 -49.73 34.67
N LEU A 9 43.34 -48.66 34.46
CA LEU A 9 43.11 -47.43 33.68
C LEU A 9 41.77 -46.67 33.79
N ALA A 10 41.86 -45.48 34.40
CA ALA A 10 40.91 -44.38 34.22
C ALA A 10 41.37 -43.46 33.08
N ILE A 11 40.58 -43.38 31.99
CA ILE A 11 40.73 -42.35 30.95
C ILE A 11 39.35 -41.79 30.59
N MET A 12 39.22 -40.48 30.84
CA MET A 12 38.56 -39.42 30.08
C MET A 12 37.07 -39.48 29.74
N GLY A 13 36.38 -38.35 29.99
CA GLY A 13 35.13 -37.99 29.36
C GLY A 13 34.60 -36.63 29.81
N ILE A 14 35.24 -35.53 29.37
CA ILE A 14 34.71 -34.17 29.53
C ILE A 14 33.55 -34.00 28.53
N ALA A 15 32.33 -33.93 29.03
CA ALA A 15 31.14 -33.65 28.22
C ALA A 15 31.04 -32.13 27.97
N THR A 16 31.26 -31.71 26.73
CA THR A 16 30.92 -30.35 26.27
C THR A 16 29.42 -30.30 25.96
N ALA A 17 28.66 -29.61 26.81
CA ALA A 17 27.26 -29.30 26.55
C ALA A 17 27.18 -28.20 25.47
N SER A 18 26.94 -28.60 24.22
CA SER A 18 26.62 -27.68 23.14
C SER A 18 25.14 -27.31 23.23
N CYS A 19 24.83 -26.12 23.74
CA CYS A 19 23.50 -25.52 23.62
C CYS A 19 23.29 -25.06 22.17
N ALA A 20 22.71 -25.93 21.35
CA ALA A 20 22.15 -25.53 20.06
C ALA A 20 20.81 -24.81 20.30
N GLN A 21 20.81 -23.48 20.25
CA GLN A 21 19.59 -22.66 20.19
C GLN A 21 18.84 -22.95 18.88
N GLN A 22 17.75 -23.72 18.97
CA GLN A 22 16.74 -23.78 17.92
C GLN A 22 16.09 -22.40 17.76
N LYS A 23 16.44 -21.69 16.68
CA LYS A 23 15.63 -20.60 16.15
C LYS A 23 14.33 -21.18 15.62
N GLN A 24 13.28 -21.17 16.44
CA GLN A 24 11.92 -21.30 15.96
C GLN A 24 11.58 -20.04 15.16
N GLY A 25 11.71 -20.13 13.85
CA GLY A 25 11.10 -19.16 12.93
C GLY A 25 9.59 -19.24 13.13
N ALA A 26 9.04 -18.25 13.82
CA ALA A 26 7.61 -18.03 13.88
C ALA A 26 7.12 -17.69 12.47
N ASN A 27 6.73 -18.71 11.71
CA ASN A 27 5.92 -18.54 10.53
C ASN A 27 4.51 -18.14 11.01
N ARG A 28 4.34 -16.86 11.36
CA ARG A 28 2.99 -16.27 11.41
C ARG A 28 2.46 -16.41 9.98
N LYS A 29 1.56 -17.38 9.76
CA LYS A 29 0.64 -17.33 8.63
C LYS A 29 -0.01 -15.95 8.69
N GLN A 30 0.43 -15.05 7.82
CA GLN A 30 -0.24 -13.79 7.60
C GLN A 30 -1.70 -14.11 7.25
N PRO A 31 -2.69 -13.42 7.82
CA PRO A 31 -4.06 -13.55 7.34
C PRO A 31 -4.04 -13.29 5.83
N ASN A 32 -4.75 -14.11 5.06
CA ASN A 32 -4.79 -14.00 3.60
C ASN A 32 -5.68 -12.79 3.22
N ASN A 33 -5.24 -11.60 3.60
CA ASN A 33 -5.99 -10.37 3.41
C ASN A 33 -6.11 -10.10 1.91
N LYS A 34 -7.34 -10.05 1.41
CA LYS A 34 -7.56 -9.81 -0.02
C LYS A 34 -7.30 -8.32 -0.29
N VAL A 35 -6.31 -8.05 -1.14
CA VAL A 35 -5.84 -6.69 -1.42
C VAL A 35 -6.48 -6.16 -2.70
N LEU A 36 -7.06 -4.96 -2.61
CA LEU A 36 -7.44 -4.14 -3.76
C LEU A 36 -6.46 -3.00 -3.95
N ILE A 37 -6.07 -2.72 -5.18
CA ILE A 37 -5.27 -1.56 -5.56
C ILE A 37 -6.11 -0.68 -6.48
N ALA A 38 -6.88 0.21 -5.85
CA ALA A 38 -7.64 1.23 -6.54
C ALA A 38 -6.71 2.38 -6.94
N TYR A 39 -6.76 2.85 -8.19
CA TYR A 39 -5.93 3.99 -8.60
C TYR A 39 -6.59 4.86 -9.66
N PHE A 40 -6.31 6.16 -9.64
CA PHE A 40 -6.58 7.07 -10.75
C PHE A 40 -5.27 7.42 -11.44
N SER A 41 -5.24 7.41 -12.78
CA SER A 41 -4.10 7.90 -13.55
C SER A 41 -4.55 8.60 -14.83
N ALA A 42 -4.25 9.90 -14.95
CA ALA A 42 -4.59 10.65 -16.16
C ALA A 42 -3.62 10.38 -17.33
N THR A 43 -2.35 10.10 -17.02
CA THR A 43 -1.26 9.96 -18.01
C THR A 43 -0.43 8.68 -17.85
N GLY A 44 -0.88 7.74 -17.02
CA GLY A 44 -0.29 6.41 -16.86
C GLY A 44 0.83 6.26 -15.83
N THR A 45 1.44 7.35 -15.31
CA THR A 45 2.52 7.24 -14.31
C THR A 45 2.08 6.51 -13.05
N THR A 46 0.91 6.86 -12.52
CA THR A 46 0.33 6.20 -11.33
C THR A 46 -0.14 4.78 -11.64
N ALA A 47 -0.61 4.52 -12.88
CA ALA A 47 -0.97 3.17 -13.31
C ALA A 47 0.25 2.24 -13.28
N GLY A 48 1.40 2.67 -13.81
CA GLY A 48 2.64 1.90 -13.73
C GLY A 48 3.14 1.66 -12.30
N ALA A 49 2.90 2.59 -11.37
CA ALA A 49 3.17 2.37 -9.95
C ALA A 49 2.20 1.34 -9.33
N ALA A 50 0.91 1.41 -9.68
CA ALA A 50 -0.10 0.45 -9.23
C ALA A 50 0.19 -0.97 -9.74
N GLU A 51 0.62 -1.12 -11.00
CA GLU A 51 1.01 -2.40 -11.58
C GLU A 51 2.18 -3.05 -10.83
N LYS A 52 3.23 -2.28 -10.51
CA LYS A 52 4.36 -2.79 -9.69
C LYS A 52 3.88 -3.19 -8.30
N LEU A 53 3.00 -2.41 -7.70
CA LEU A 53 2.41 -2.71 -6.41
C LEU A 53 1.62 -4.02 -6.45
N SER A 54 0.80 -4.23 -7.49
CA SER A 54 0.04 -5.46 -7.72
C SER A 54 0.95 -6.68 -7.87
N LYS A 55 2.06 -6.56 -8.61
CA LYS A 55 3.06 -7.64 -8.73
C LYS A 55 3.69 -8.01 -7.38
N VAL A 56 3.90 -7.03 -6.50
CA VAL A 56 4.53 -7.26 -5.19
C VAL A 56 3.55 -7.85 -4.18
N THR A 57 2.30 -7.39 -4.17
CA THR A 57 1.29 -7.79 -3.17
C THR A 57 0.38 -8.92 -3.62
N GLY A 58 0.30 -9.21 -4.93
CA GLY A 58 -0.72 -10.07 -5.51
C GLY A 58 -2.12 -9.44 -5.54
N GLY A 59 -2.23 -8.14 -5.23
CA GLY A 59 -3.51 -7.44 -5.15
C GLY A 59 -4.15 -7.21 -6.51
N GLU A 60 -5.48 -7.18 -6.53
CA GLU A 60 -6.27 -6.91 -7.74
C GLU A 60 -6.21 -5.43 -8.11
N LEU A 61 -6.03 -5.12 -9.39
CA LEU A 61 -6.03 -3.74 -9.88
C LEU A 61 -7.46 -3.27 -10.15
N TYR A 62 -7.75 -2.05 -9.71
CA TYR A 62 -9.00 -1.37 -10.04
C TYR A 62 -8.71 0.07 -10.46
N GLU A 63 -8.97 0.37 -11.73
CA GLU A 63 -8.85 1.74 -12.22
C GLU A 63 -10.10 2.56 -11.86
N ILE A 64 -9.88 3.67 -11.17
CA ILE A 64 -10.88 4.69 -10.88
C ILE A 64 -11.05 5.54 -12.15
N THR A 65 -11.82 5.01 -13.11
CA THR A 65 -12.01 5.67 -14.41
C THR A 65 -13.04 6.80 -14.30
N PRO A 66 -12.72 8.04 -14.70
CA PRO A 66 -13.72 9.11 -14.78
C PRO A 66 -14.78 8.80 -15.84
N ALA A 67 -16.03 9.21 -15.59
CA ALA A 67 -17.10 9.11 -16.57
C ALA A 67 -16.74 9.87 -17.86
N GLN A 68 -16.17 11.07 -17.70
CA GLN A 68 -15.57 11.87 -18.76
C GLN A 68 -14.04 11.87 -18.63
N PRO A 69 -13.29 11.23 -19.55
CA PRO A 69 -11.82 11.25 -19.55
C PRO A 69 -11.23 12.65 -19.49
N TYR A 70 -10.09 12.82 -18.82
CA TYR A 70 -9.36 14.08 -18.81
C TYR A 70 -8.59 14.25 -20.11
N THR A 71 -8.77 15.37 -20.77
CA THR A 71 -8.00 15.77 -21.96
C THR A 71 -6.72 16.51 -21.58
N ASN A 72 -5.80 16.69 -22.53
CA ASN A 72 -4.61 17.54 -22.31
C ASN A 72 -4.98 18.99 -21.95
N ALA A 73 -6.09 19.52 -22.49
CA ALA A 73 -6.58 20.85 -22.15
C ALA A 73 -7.10 20.91 -20.70
N ASP A 74 -7.77 19.86 -20.23
CA ASP A 74 -8.24 19.73 -18.85
C ASP A 74 -7.10 19.68 -17.84
N LEU A 75 -5.99 19.04 -18.21
CA LEU A 75 -4.79 18.87 -17.38
C LEU A 75 -3.82 20.06 -17.45
N ASN A 76 -4.13 21.10 -18.22
CA ASN A 76 -3.29 22.28 -18.32
C ASN A 76 -3.35 23.10 -17.02
N TRP A 77 -2.40 22.85 -16.12
CA TRP A 77 -2.28 23.51 -14.83
C TRP A 77 -1.89 25.00 -14.93
N ASN A 78 -1.39 25.47 -16.08
CA ASN A 78 -1.15 26.90 -16.31
C ASN A 78 -2.45 27.66 -16.67
N ASN A 79 -3.50 26.94 -17.08
CA ASN A 79 -4.80 27.54 -17.35
C ASN A 79 -5.70 27.45 -16.11
N LYS A 80 -6.01 28.58 -15.48
CA LYS A 80 -6.91 28.64 -14.31
C LYS A 80 -8.35 28.21 -14.60
N GLN A 81 -8.75 28.18 -15.87
CA GLN A 81 -10.06 27.72 -16.35
C GLN A 81 -10.04 26.28 -16.87
N SER A 82 -8.90 25.58 -16.81
CA SER A 82 -8.89 24.15 -17.13
C SER A 82 -9.71 23.39 -16.09
N ARG A 83 -10.31 22.26 -16.51
CA ARG A 83 -11.12 21.43 -15.63
C ARG A 83 -10.36 21.02 -14.37
N SER A 84 -9.09 20.62 -14.46
CA SER A 84 -8.30 20.28 -13.28
C SER A 84 -8.10 21.47 -12.34
N SER A 85 -7.85 22.67 -12.86
CA SER A 85 -7.74 23.88 -12.03
C SER A 85 -9.06 24.21 -11.33
N LEU A 86 -10.19 24.12 -12.03
CA LEU A 86 -11.51 24.38 -11.45
C LEU A 86 -11.87 23.35 -10.37
N GLU A 87 -11.67 22.06 -10.65
CA GLU A 87 -11.91 20.98 -9.68
C GLU A 87 -11.00 21.11 -8.45
N MET A 88 -9.72 21.45 -8.63
CA MET A 88 -8.80 21.54 -7.50
C MET A 88 -9.04 22.79 -6.65
N ASN A 89 -9.56 23.87 -7.23
CA ASN A 89 -10.00 25.07 -6.51
C ASN A 89 -11.33 24.89 -5.75
N ASP A 90 -12.15 23.90 -6.12
CA ASP A 90 -13.39 23.58 -5.42
C ASP A 90 -13.27 22.29 -4.58
N PRO A 91 -13.15 22.39 -3.24
CA PRO A 91 -13.14 21.22 -2.36
C PRO A 91 -14.38 20.33 -2.42
N LYS A 92 -15.52 20.87 -2.88
CA LYS A 92 -16.79 20.13 -3.01
C LYS A 92 -16.93 19.44 -4.36
N SER A 93 -16.04 19.68 -5.32
CA SER A 93 -16.08 19.00 -6.61
C SER A 93 -16.00 17.49 -6.43
N ARG A 94 -16.85 16.77 -7.17
CA ARG A 94 -16.95 15.30 -7.19
C ARG A 94 -17.07 14.79 -8.63
N PRO A 95 -15.95 14.73 -9.39
CA PRO A 95 -15.96 14.22 -10.75
C PRO A 95 -16.52 12.80 -10.80
N ALA A 96 -17.56 12.59 -11.59
CA ALA A 96 -18.22 11.29 -11.69
C ALA A 96 -17.25 10.19 -12.16
N ILE A 97 -17.35 9.01 -11.53
CA ILE A 97 -16.62 7.80 -11.92
C ILE A 97 -17.52 6.88 -12.74
N ARG A 98 -16.93 6.07 -13.63
CA ARG A 98 -17.66 4.99 -14.30
C ARG A 98 -18.06 3.95 -13.26
N LYS A 99 -19.26 3.37 -13.42
CA LYS A 99 -19.69 2.26 -12.58
C LYS A 99 -18.81 1.05 -12.84
N SER A 100 -18.45 0.37 -11.76
CA SER A 100 -17.70 -0.88 -11.78
C SER A 100 -18.54 -2.00 -11.19
N SER A 101 -18.27 -3.23 -11.60
CA SER A 101 -18.84 -4.44 -11.01
C SER A 101 -18.05 -4.93 -9.79
N ILE A 102 -17.01 -4.20 -9.35
CA ILE A 102 -16.18 -4.63 -8.23
C ILE A 102 -16.96 -4.58 -6.91
N ASP A 103 -16.99 -5.70 -6.20
CA ASP A 103 -17.56 -5.74 -4.85
C ASP A 103 -16.46 -5.45 -3.83
N ILE A 104 -16.42 -4.22 -3.33
CA ILE A 104 -15.43 -3.80 -2.34
C ILE A 104 -15.56 -4.58 -1.02
N ALA A 105 -16.71 -5.21 -0.74
CA ALA A 105 -16.90 -6.00 0.47
C ALA A 105 -15.87 -7.12 0.64
N ASP A 106 -15.43 -7.71 -0.48
CA ASP A 106 -14.49 -8.83 -0.55
C ASP A 106 -13.06 -8.52 -0.05
N TYR A 107 -12.68 -7.24 0.02
CA TYR A 107 -11.29 -6.85 0.28
C TYR A 107 -11.09 -6.29 1.68
N ASP A 108 -10.01 -6.71 2.34
CA ASP A 108 -9.64 -6.27 3.69
C ASP A 108 -8.76 -5.01 3.64
N VAL A 109 -7.95 -4.89 2.59
CA VAL A 109 -6.94 -3.86 2.42
C VAL A 109 -7.12 -3.18 1.07
N ILE A 110 -7.27 -1.87 1.10
CA ILE A 110 -7.48 -1.04 -0.09
C ILE A 110 -6.32 -0.06 -0.21
N PHE A 111 -5.46 -0.27 -1.20
CA PHE A 111 -4.55 0.77 -1.66
C PHE A 111 -5.32 1.77 -2.52
N VAL A 112 -5.09 3.06 -2.32
CA VAL A 112 -5.69 4.13 -3.12
C VAL A 112 -4.59 5.02 -3.70
N GLY A 113 -4.44 4.95 -5.02
CA GLY A 113 -3.38 5.57 -5.80
C GLY A 113 -3.82 6.79 -6.57
N TYR A 114 -3.01 7.85 -6.58
CA TYR A 114 -3.28 9.04 -7.39
C TYR A 114 -2.03 9.85 -7.76
N PRO A 115 -2.06 10.61 -8.87
CA PRO A 115 -1.09 11.68 -9.09
C PRO A 115 -1.36 12.83 -8.10
N ILE A 116 -0.31 13.48 -7.60
CA ILE A 116 -0.47 14.71 -6.81
C ILE A 116 -0.86 15.86 -7.75
N TRP A 117 -2.02 16.46 -7.52
CA TRP A 117 -2.48 17.68 -8.18
C TRP A 117 -2.56 18.80 -7.16
N TRP A 118 -1.85 19.92 -7.39
CA TRP A 118 -1.86 21.08 -6.49
C TRP A 118 -1.66 20.71 -4.99
N ASN A 119 -0.68 19.83 -4.71
CA ASN A 119 -0.35 19.32 -3.38
C ASN A 119 -1.48 18.51 -2.68
N LEU A 120 -2.46 18.05 -3.43
CA LEU A 120 -3.64 17.32 -2.97
C LEU A 120 -3.88 16.06 -3.83
N ALA A 121 -4.80 15.21 -3.36
CA ALA A 121 -5.36 14.15 -4.18
C ALA A 121 -6.38 14.78 -5.16
N PRO A 122 -6.46 14.31 -6.43
CA PRO A 122 -7.50 14.72 -7.37
C PRO A 122 -8.89 14.45 -6.80
N ARG A 123 -9.87 15.31 -7.09
CA ARG A 123 -11.23 15.23 -6.51
C ARG A 123 -11.99 13.94 -6.85
N ILE A 124 -11.58 13.24 -7.90
CA ILE A 124 -12.11 11.91 -8.23
C ILE A 124 -11.82 10.87 -7.12
N ILE A 125 -10.76 11.07 -6.33
CA ILE A 125 -10.44 10.21 -5.17
C ILE A 125 -11.45 10.40 -4.05
N ASN A 126 -11.91 11.64 -3.81
CA ASN A 126 -13.02 11.89 -2.89
C ASN A 126 -14.29 11.17 -3.34
N THR A 127 -14.59 11.26 -4.65
CA THR A 127 -15.74 10.56 -5.24
C THR A 127 -15.65 9.06 -5.04
N PHE A 128 -14.47 8.45 -5.26
CA PHE A 128 -14.25 7.03 -4.99
C PHE A 128 -14.50 6.68 -3.52
N ILE A 129 -13.88 7.40 -2.57
CA ILE A 129 -14.03 7.13 -1.14
C ILE A 129 -15.50 7.22 -0.70
N GLU A 130 -16.25 8.17 -1.23
CA GLU A 130 -17.66 8.40 -0.89
C GLU A 130 -18.63 7.45 -1.60
N SER A 131 -18.22 6.89 -2.74
CA SER A 131 -19.05 5.95 -3.52
C SER A 131 -19.06 4.54 -2.96
N TYR A 132 -18.11 4.20 -2.09
CA TYR A 132 -17.92 2.84 -1.58
C TYR A 132 -17.89 2.78 -0.05
N HIS A 133 -18.38 1.69 0.50
CA HIS A 133 -18.36 1.43 1.95
C HIS A 133 -16.97 0.96 2.39
N LEU A 134 -16.10 1.90 2.74
CA LEU A 134 -14.71 1.64 3.15
C LEU A 134 -14.52 1.45 4.67
N LYS A 135 -15.62 1.52 5.45
CA LYS A 135 -15.55 1.30 6.91
C LYS A 135 -15.02 -0.10 7.21
N ASN A 136 -14.23 -0.21 8.29
CA ASN A 136 -13.58 -1.44 8.76
C ASN A 136 -12.53 -2.02 7.79
N LYS A 137 -12.18 -1.34 6.70
CA LYS A 137 -11.11 -1.75 5.77
C LYS A 137 -9.85 -0.94 6.05
N THR A 138 -8.69 -1.58 5.89
CA THR A 138 -7.40 -0.90 6.00
C THR A 138 -7.14 -0.11 4.72
N ILE A 139 -6.95 1.21 4.83
CA ILE A 139 -6.71 2.08 3.69
C ILE A 139 -5.26 2.57 3.69
N ILE A 140 -4.56 2.35 2.57
CA ILE A 140 -3.17 2.76 2.37
C ILE A 140 -3.08 3.66 1.14
N LEU A 141 -2.65 4.91 1.33
CA LEU A 141 -2.52 5.84 0.23
C LEU A 141 -1.17 5.68 -0.47
N PHE A 142 -1.16 5.77 -1.79
CA PHE A 142 0.08 5.94 -2.53
C PHE A 142 -0.07 7.02 -3.59
N ALA A 143 1.04 7.64 -3.97
CA ALA A 143 1.00 8.69 -4.95
C ALA A 143 2.22 8.69 -5.87
N THR A 144 2.07 9.38 -7.00
CA THR A 144 3.17 9.82 -7.86
C THR A 144 3.10 11.33 -8.04
N SER A 145 4.22 11.99 -8.28
CA SER A 145 4.27 13.45 -8.43
C SER A 145 5.44 13.89 -9.31
N GLY A 146 5.43 15.14 -9.77
CA GLY A 146 6.63 15.73 -10.38
C GLY A 146 7.76 15.98 -9.39
N SER A 147 7.41 16.38 -8.15
CA SER A 147 8.38 16.66 -7.08
C SER A 147 7.76 16.73 -5.67
N SER A 148 6.48 17.09 -5.56
CA SER A 148 5.78 17.23 -4.26
C SER A 148 5.75 15.92 -3.46
N SER A 149 5.85 16.03 -2.13
CA SER A 149 5.62 14.87 -1.26
C SER A 149 4.13 14.51 -1.20
N ILE A 150 3.82 13.30 -0.72
CA ILE A 150 2.44 12.85 -0.47
C ILE A 150 1.83 13.46 0.80
N THR A 151 2.65 14.01 1.70
CA THR A 151 2.30 14.36 3.09
C THR A 151 1.02 15.17 3.21
N ASN A 152 0.89 16.27 2.44
CA ASN A 152 -0.27 17.14 2.54
C ASN A 152 -1.55 16.50 1.99
N SER A 153 -1.46 15.81 0.85
CA SER A 153 -2.60 15.10 0.26
C SER A 153 -3.15 14.03 1.20
N MET A 154 -2.25 13.27 1.83
CA MET A 154 -2.58 12.23 2.79
C MET A 154 -3.23 12.83 4.05
N ALA A 155 -2.62 13.87 4.64
CA ALA A 155 -3.18 14.54 5.81
C ALA A 155 -4.59 15.11 5.53
N THR A 156 -4.79 15.69 4.35
CA THR A 156 -6.10 16.24 3.95
C THR A 156 -7.17 15.15 3.81
N LEU A 157 -6.85 14.01 3.18
CA LEU A 157 -7.77 12.88 3.08
C LEU A 157 -8.08 12.26 4.45
N LYS A 158 -7.05 12.02 5.28
CA LYS A 158 -7.21 11.50 6.64
C LYS A 158 -8.11 12.40 7.50
N LYS A 159 -7.95 13.72 7.38
CA LYS A 159 -8.80 14.70 8.07
C LYS A 159 -10.24 14.72 7.54
N SER A 160 -10.44 14.50 6.24
CA SER A 160 -11.77 14.55 5.61
C SER A 160 -12.59 13.29 5.91
N TYR A 161 -11.93 12.15 6.12
CA TYR A 161 -12.57 10.88 6.43
C TYR A 161 -11.92 10.24 7.68
N PRO A 162 -12.16 10.82 8.88
CA PRO A 162 -11.48 10.40 10.11
C PRO A 162 -11.91 9.00 10.60
N ASP A 163 -13.07 8.51 10.16
CA ASP A 163 -13.64 7.22 10.56
C ASP A 163 -13.02 6.01 9.81
N LEU A 164 -12.14 6.26 8.83
CA LEU A 164 -11.47 5.19 8.08
C LEU A 164 -10.20 4.73 8.79
N ILE A 165 -9.84 3.45 8.61
CA ILE A 165 -8.64 2.87 9.23
C ILE A 165 -7.46 3.13 8.32
N TRP A 166 -6.71 4.19 8.61
CA TRP A 166 -5.57 4.60 7.81
C TRP A 166 -4.26 3.96 8.28
N LYS A 167 -3.49 3.43 7.34
CA LYS A 167 -2.06 3.10 7.53
C LYS A 167 -1.18 4.18 6.89
N GLU A 168 0.13 4.05 7.05
CA GLU A 168 1.07 5.00 6.47
C GLU A 168 1.16 4.84 4.96
N GLY A 169 1.01 5.94 4.23
CA GLY A 169 1.08 5.97 2.78
C GLY A 169 2.49 6.23 2.25
N LYS A 170 2.69 6.14 0.93
CA LYS A 170 4.01 6.41 0.34
C LYS A 170 3.97 7.01 -1.06
N LEU A 171 4.92 7.91 -1.34
CA LEU A 171 5.19 8.39 -2.69
C LEU A 171 6.06 7.35 -3.43
N LEU A 172 5.62 6.88 -4.60
CA LEU A 172 6.24 5.77 -5.34
C LEU A 172 7.02 6.23 -6.59
N ASN A 173 7.44 7.49 -6.63
CA ASN A 173 8.26 8.01 -7.73
C ASN A 173 9.55 7.19 -7.88
N GLY A 174 9.78 6.61 -9.06
CA GLY A 174 11.02 5.90 -9.38
C GLY A 174 11.26 4.60 -8.61
N MET A 175 10.34 4.18 -7.73
CA MET A 175 10.53 2.94 -6.95
C MET A 175 10.46 1.70 -7.85
N ASN A 176 11.37 0.76 -7.59
CA ASN A 176 11.35 -0.58 -8.18
C ASN A 176 10.55 -1.55 -7.28
N GLU A 177 10.39 -2.80 -7.72
CA GLU A 177 9.62 -3.81 -6.98
C GLU A 177 10.25 -4.19 -5.63
N ASN A 178 11.59 -4.12 -5.50
CA ASN A 178 12.27 -4.39 -4.22
C ASN A 178 12.02 -3.28 -3.21
N ASP A 179 12.10 -2.01 -3.63
CA ASP A 179 11.80 -0.87 -2.75
C ASP A 179 10.34 -0.91 -2.28
N ILE A 180 9.42 -1.32 -3.16
CA ILE A 180 8.01 -1.51 -2.83
C ILE A 180 7.87 -2.67 -1.84
N ARG A 181 8.54 -3.81 -2.06
CA ARG A 181 8.50 -4.97 -1.17
C ARG A 181 8.99 -4.63 0.24
N GLU A 182 10.06 -3.84 0.35
CA GLU A 182 10.59 -3.36 1.63
C GLU A 182 9.63 -2.39 2.33
N TRP A 183 8.90 -1.58 1.57
CA TRP A 183 7.86 -0.73 2.15
C TRP A 183 6.68 -1.56 2.66
N ILE A 184 6.18 -2.50 1.84
CA ILE A 184 5.04 -3.35 2.19
C ILE A 184 5.31 -4.18 3.45
N SER A 185 6.53 -4.72 3.61
CA SER A 185 6.88 -5.51 4.80
C SER A 185 6.80 -4.73 6.13
N LYS A 186 6.76 -3.40 6.08
CA LYS A 186 6.65 -2.52 7.26
C LYS A 186 5.22 -2.16 7.63
N LEU A 187 4.24 -2.46 6.78
CA LEU A 187 2.85 -2.01 6.99
C LEU A 187 2.03 -2.94 7.89
N ASP A 188 2.49 -4.19 8.10
CA ASP A 188 1.86 -5.24 8.93
C ASP A 188 0.32 -5.22 8.80
N TYR A 189 -0.13 -5.62 7.62
CA TYR A 189 -1.52 -5.87 7.30
C TYR A 189 -1.64 -7.27 6.71
#